data_AF-A0A952KHN9-F1
#
_entry.id   AF-A0A952KHN9-F1
#
_cell.length_a   1.000
_cell.length_b   1.000
_cell.length_c   1.000
_cell.angle_alpha   90.00
_cell.angle_beta   90.00
_cell.angle_gamma   90.00
#
_symmetry.space_group_name_H-M   'P 1'
#
loop_
_entity.id
_entity.type
_entity.pdbx_description
1 polymer ?
#
loop_
_entity_poly.entity_id
_entity_poly.type
_entity_poly.pdbx_seq_one_letter_code
_entity_poly.pdbx_strand_id
1 'polypeptide(L)'
;LEVCRRFPDMAAAGRLSVRIDTGGGRYMEGLGPGESYAALERHVPEAVRGYRSEEELRHLIGTGVSAAAIHHLRDKLDEAGFGKVKVVASSGFSPAKCRVMALAKAPIDVVGTGSFLPERWSETYATADIVEYDGKPMVKVGREWLLRLRPDGSRPGPDTMAGSGI
;
A
#
# COMPACT_ATOMS: atom_id res chain seq x y z
N LEU A 1 9.11 0.34 11.14
CA LEU A 1 10.03 -0.20 12.18
C LEU A 1 9.85 0.46 13.54
N GLU A 2 9.71 1.78 13.61
CA GLU A 2 9.69 2.49 14.91
C GLU A 2 8.59 2.03 15.87
N VAL A 3 7.39 1.74 15.35
CA VAL A 3 6.30 1.15 16.15
C VAL A 3 6.72 -0.19 16.78
N CYS A 4 7.47 -1.03 16.06
CA CYS A 4 7.94 -2.31 16.59
C CYS A 4 8.96 -2.11 17.72
N ARG A 5 9.86 -1.13 17.58
CA ARG A 5 10.82 -0.74 18.64
C ARG A 5 10.13 -0.14 19.85
N ARG A 6 9.05 0.60 19.64
CA ARG A 6 8.23 1.20 20.72
C ARG A 6 7.44 0.17 21.51
N PHE A 7 7.07 -0.95 20.89
CA PHE A 7 6.27 -2.03 21.48
C PHE A 7 6.96 -3.41 21.31
N PRO A 8 8.16 -3.60 21.89
CA PRO A 8 8.98 -4.78 21.64
C PRO A 8 8.32 -6.08 22.12
N ASP A 9 7.65 -6.06 23.28
CA ASP A 9 6.96 -7.23 23.83
C ASP A 9 5.80 -7.70 22.95
N MET A 10 5.07 -6.75 22.34
CA MET A 10 3.98 -7.07 21.41
C MET A 10 4.52 -7.63 20.10
N ALA A 11 5.61 -7.06 19.59
CA ALA A 11 6.29 -7.54 18.39
C ALA A 11 6.84 -8.97 18.60
N ALA A 12 7.54 -9.21 19.71
CA ALA A 12 8.09 -10.53 20.07
C ALA A 12 7.01 -11.58 20.38
N ALA A 13 5.84 -11.16 20.83
CA ALA A 13 4.68 -12.02 21.04
C ALA A 13 3.85 -12.26 19.75
N GLY A 14 4.18 -11.63 18.62
CA GLY A 14 3.40 -11.73 17.37
C GLY A 14 2.00 -11.11 17.46
N ARG A 15 1.81 -10.15 18.38
CA ARG A 15 0.56 -9.41 18.59
C ARG A 15 0.52 -8.07 17.87
N LEU A 16 1.58 -7.73 17.14
CA LEU A 16 1.67 -6.53 16.30
C LEU A 16 1.50 -6.91 14.83
N SER A 17 0.74 -6.11 14.10
CA SER A 17 0.58 -6.20 12.67
C SER A 17 0.89 -4.86 11.99
N VAL A 18 1.47 -4.93 10.80
CA VAL A 18 1.75 -3.75 9.96
C VAL A 18 0.92 -3.87 8.69
N ARG A 19 0.08 -2.86 8.45
CA ARG A 19 -0.69 -2.75 7.21
C ARG A 19 0.14 -2.02 6.16
N ILE A 20 0.26 -2.61 4.98
CA ILE A 20 0.83 -1.94 3.81
C ILE A 20 -0.27 -1.15 3.07
N ASP A 21 -0.02 0.14 2.85
CA ASP A 21 -0.97 1.10 2.26
C ASP A 21 -0.22 2.15 1.41
N THR A 22 0.55 1.66 0.45
CA THR A 22 1.23 2.48 -0.55
C THR A 22 0.20 2.96 -1.58
N GLY A 23 0.21 4.26 -1.88
CA GLY A 23 -0.69 4.83 -2.90
C GLY A 23 -0.40 4.27 -4.29
N GLY A 24 -1.45 4.08 -5.10
CA GLY A 24 -1.35 3.42 -6.42
C GLY A 24 -0.42 4.10 -7.43
N GLY A 25 -0.07 5.38 -7.23
CA GLY A 25 0.89 6.10 -8.07
C GLY A 25 2.33 6.13 -7.55
N ARG A 26 2.65 5.40 -6.47
CA ARG A 26 3.98 5.45 -5.85
C ARG A 26 4.54 4.08 -5.48
N TYR A 27 5.85 4.00 -5.43
CA TYR A 27 6.56 2.89 -4.82
C TYR A 27 6.62 3.04 -3.30
N MET A 28 6.75 1.90 -2.61
CA MET A 28 7.12 1.90 -1.20
C MET A 28 8.52 2.52 -1.05
N GLU A 29 8.77 3.18 0.07
CA GLU A 29 10.11 3.69 0.40
C GLU A 29 11.17 2.60 0.24
N GLY A 30 12.28 2.95 -0.43
CA GLY A 30 13.35 2.00 -0.75
C GLY A 30 13.12 1.14 -2.00
N LEU A 31 11.98 1.32 -2.69
CA LEU A 31 11.70 0.67 -3.97
C LEU A 31 11.55 1.67 -5.12
N GLY A 32 11.93 1.17 -6.30
CA GLY A 32 11.63 1.69 -7.63
C GLY A 32 11.48 0.51 -8.59
N PRO A 33 11.44 0.74 -9.92
CA PRO A 33 11.30 -0.34 -10.88
C PRO A 33 12.39 -1.42 -10.74
N GLY A 34 13.67 -1.03 -10.69
CA GLY A 34 14.79 -1.96 -10.60
C GLY A 34 14.86 -2.71 -9.27
N GLU A 35 14.65 -2.00 -8.17
CA GLU A 35 14.67 -2.56 -6.81
C GLU A 35 13.51 -3.53 -6.61
N SER A 36 12.36 -3.28 -7.25
CA SER A 36 11.19 -4.17 -7.20
C SER A 36 11.46 -5.49 -7.91
N TYR A 37 12.11 -5.45 -9.09
CA TYR A 37 12.61 -6.65 -9.75
C TYR A 37 13.61 -7.39 -8.87
N ALA A 38 14.61 -6.67 -8.34
CA ALA A 38 15.64 -7.28 -7.50
C ALA A 38 15.05 -7.93 -6.23
N ALA A 39 14.01 -7.32 -5.64
CA ALA A 39 13.31 -7.89 -4.49
C ALA A 39 12.69 -9.25 -4.82
N LEU A 40 11.94 -9.34 -5.92
CA LEU A 40 11.34 -10.62 -6.32
C LEU A 40 12.40 -11.62 -6.80
N GLU A 41 13.46 -11.18 -7.46
CA GLU A 41 14.53 -12.06 -7.92
C GLU A 41 15.24 -12.79 -6.77
N ARG A 42 15.37 -12.15 -5.60
CA ARG A 42 15.96 -12.75 -4.39
C ARG A 42 15.08 -13.83 -3.77
N HIS A 43 13.76 -13.69 -3.86
CA HIS A 43 12.81 -14.53 -3.12
C HIS A 43 12.12 -15.56 -4.00
N VAL A 44 11.65 -15.14 -5.17
CA VAL A 44 10.80 -15.91 -6.09
C VAL A 44 11.12 -15.53 -7.55
N PRO A 45 12.32 -15.84 -8.05
CA PRO A 45 12.75 -15.45 -9.40
C PRO A 45 11.81 -15.98 -10.51
N GLU A 46 11.17 -17.12 -10.29
CA GLU A 46 10.16 -17.67 -11.20
C GLU A 46 8.95 -16.75 -11.40
N ALA A 47 8.66 -15.88 -10.43
CA ALA A 47 7.53 -14.95 -10.49
C ALA A 47 7.74 -13.87 -11.58
N VAL A 48 8.98 -13.45 -11.84
CA VAL A 48 9.31 -12.35 -12.77
C VAL A 48 9.98 -12.79 -14.07
N ARG A 49 10.52 -14.02 -14.14
CA ARG A 49 11.17 -14.55 -15.35
C ARG A 49 10.21 -15.14 -16.40
N GLY A 50 8.97 -15.43 -16.03
CA GLY A 50 7.95 -15.95 -16.95
C GLY A 50 7.19 -14.86 -17.69
N TYR A 51 6.45 -15.25 -18.73
CA TYR A 51 5.49 -14.35 -19.39
C TYR A 51 4.42 -13.90 -18.39
N ARG A 52 4.13 -12.60 -18.38
CA ARG A 52 3.13 -11.97 -17.52
C ARG A 52 2.35 -10.94 -18.32
N SER A 53 1.07 -10.84 -18.04
CA SER A 53 0.27 -9.69 -18.48
C SER A 53 0.76 -8.41 -17.78
N GLU A 54 0.45 -7.25 -18.35
CA GLU A 54 0.78 -5.97 -17.72
C GLU A 54 0.15 -5.81 -16.33
N GLU A 55 -1.07 -6.33 -16.14
CA GLU A 55 -1.76 -6.28 -14.85
C GLU A 55 -1.05 -7.12 -13.79
N GLU A 56 -0.63 -8.34 -14.15
CA GLU A 56 0.14 -9.19 -13.25
C GLU A 56 1.50 -8.56 -12.93
N LEU A 57 2.18 -7.97 -13.92
CA LEU A 57 3.43 -7.22 -13.68
C LEU A 57 3.22 -6.07 -12.71
N ARG A 58 2.13 -5.29 -12.87
CA ARG A 58 1.79 -4.23 -11.91
C ARG A 58 1.60 -4.76 -10.49
N HIS A 59 0.95 -5.92 -10.34
CA HIS A 59 0.79 -6.56 -9.03
C HIS A 59 2.07 -7.16 -8.46
N LEU A 60 3.01 -7.58 -9.31
CA LEU A 60 4.31 -8.11 -8.90
C LEU A 60 5.26 -7.00 -8.46
N ILE A 61 5.52 -6.03 -9.34
CA ILE A 61 6.63 -5.08 -9.24
C ILE A 61 6.20 -3.62 -9.37
N GLY A 62 4.92 -3.34 -9.55
CA GLY A 62 4.42 -1.99 -9.78
C GLY A 62 4.32 -1.15 -8.50
N THR A 63 3.78 0.06 -8.69
CA THR A 63 3.39 0.98 -7.63
C THR A 63 2.23 0.44 -6.80
N GLY A 64 2.00 1.05 -5.64
CA GLY A 64 0.98 0.62 -4.68
C GLY A 64 1.41 -0.61 -3.88
N VAL A 65 0.42 -1.42 -3.50
CA VAL A 65 0.67 -2.66 -2.73
C VAL A 65 0.96 -3.80 -3.71
N SER A 66 2.25 -4.00 -4.01
CA SER A 66 2.77 -5.05 -4.89
C SER A 66 3.47 -6.18 -4.12
N ALA A 67 3.71 -7.32 -4.76
CA ALA A 67 4.42 -8.44 -4.15
C ALA A 67 5.85 -8.05 -3.75
N ALA A 68 6.53 -7.26 -4.57
CA ALA A 68 7.86 -6.72 -4.27
C ALA A 68 7.84 -5.87 -2.99
N ALA A 69 6.82 -5.01 -2.81
CA ALA A 69 6.68 -4.19 -1.61
C ALA A 69 6.42 -5.02 -0.35
N ILE A 70 5.69 -6.13 -0.48
CA ILE A 70 5.41 -7.05 0.65
C ILE A 70 6.68 -7.80 1.06
N HIS A 71 7.44 -8.33 0.10
CA HIS A 71 8.74 -8.95 0.37
C HIS A 71 9.73 -7.94 0.95
N HIS A 72 9.79 -6.74 0.41
CA HIS A 72 10.64 -5.67 0.93
C HIS A 72 10.31 -5.32 2.40
N LEU A 73 9.02 -5.19 2.73
CA LEU A 73 8.59 -4.96 4.11
C LEU A 73 8.99 -6.12 5.02
N ARG A 74 8.83 -7.37 4.56
CA ARG A 74 9.22 -8.56 5.31
C ARG A 74 10.73 -8.57 5.59
N ASP A 75 11.55 -8.34 4.56
CA ASP A 75 13.01 -8.21 4.68
C ASP A 75 13.38 -7.17 5.74
N LYS A 76 12.79 -5.98 5.67
CA LYS A 76 13.09 -4.90 6.63
C LYS A 76 12.67 -5.22 8.06
N LEU A 77 11.57 -5.95 8.25
CA LEU A 77 11.16 -6.41 9.58
C LEU A 77 12.11 -7.50 10.09
N ASP A 78 12.54 -8.43 9.24
CA ASP A 78 13.40 -9.55 9.61
C ASP A 78 14.83 -9.09 9.92
N GLU A 79 15.40 -8.22 9.09
CA GLU A 79 16.69 -7.54 9.33
C GLU A 79 16.70 -6.80 10.68
N ALA A 80 15.55 -6.28 11.11
CA ALA A 80 15.39 -5.58 12.38
C ALA A 80 15.00 -6.50 13.56
N GLY A 81 14.94 -7.82 13.36
CA GLY A 81 14.62 -8.82 14.40
C GLY A 81 13.13 -9.00 14.70
N PHE A 82 12.24 -8.48 13.85
CA PHE A 82 10.78 -8.48 14.03
C PHE A 82 10.06 -9.58 13.22
N GLY A 83 10.64 -10.77 13.16
CA GLY A 83 10.13 -11.90 12.37
C GLY A 83 8.70 -12.36 12.70
N LYS A 84 8.20 -12.06 13.89
CA LYS A 84 6.83 -12.43 14.32
C LYS A 84 5.77 -11.36 14.04
N VAL A 85 6.18 -10.17 13.61
CA VAL A 85 5.23 -9.10 13.26
C VAL A 85 4.49 -9.48 11.98
N LYS A 86 3.17 -9.40 12.03
CA LYS A 86 2.29 -9.84 10.92
C LYS A 86 2.19 -8.78 9.83
N VAL A 87 2.06 -9.22 8.58
CA VAL A 87 1.84 -8.35 7.42
C VAL A 87 0.37 -8.41 7.00
N VAL A 88 -0.28 -7.25 7.01
CA VAL A 88 -1.66 -7.08 6.53
C VAL A 88 -1.62 -6.39 5.18
N ALA A 89 -1.95 -7.12 4.12
CA ALA A 89 -2.00 -6.60 2.77
C ALA A 89 -3.41 -6.09 2.46
N SER A 90 -3.51 -4.84 2.03
CA SER A 90 -4.78 -4.21 1.67
C SER A 90 -4.62 -3.37 0.41
N SER A 91 -5.67 -2.70 -0.06
CA SER A 91 -5.69 -1.88 -1.29
C SER A 91 -5.86 -2.70 -2.59
N GLY A 92 -7.10 -2.78 -3.07
CA GLY A 92 -7.45 -3.37 -4.37
C GLY A 92 -7.23 -4.88 -4.47
N PHE A 93 -7.30 -5.63 -3.37
CA PHE A 93 -7.18 -7.09 -3.40
C PHE A 93 -8.45 -7.75 -3.95
N SER A 94 -8.37 -8.11 -5.23
CA SER A 94 -9.31 -8.99 -5.94
C SER A 94 -8.76 -10.43 -6.01
N PRO A 95 -9.56 -11.42 -6.43
CA PRO A 95 -9.08 -12.79 -6.67
C PRO A 95 -7.91 -12.85 -7.64
N ALA A 96 -7.88 -11.98 -8.67
CA ALA A 96 -6.77 -11.91 -9.62
C ALA A 96 -5.48 -11.47 -8.93
N LYS A 97 -5.53 -10.40 -8.12
CA LYS A 97 -4.38 -9.94 -7.34
C LYS A 97 -3.94 -11.00 -6.32
N CYS A 98 -4.87 -11.67 -5.65
CA CYS A 98 -4.55 -12.75 -4.72
C CYS A 98 -3.80 -13.91 -5.40
N ARG A 99 -4.19 -14.29 -6.63
CA ARG A 99 -3.46 -15.32 -7.41
C ARG A 99 -2.02 -14.89 -7.69
N VAL A 100 -1.80 -13.63 -8.06
CA VAL A 100 -0.45 -13.10 -8.27
C VAL A 100 0.37 -13.11 -6.98
N MET A 101 -0.22 -12.73 -5.85
CA MET A 101 0.48 -12.78 -4.55
C MET A 101 0.84 -14.21 -4.15
N ALA A 102 -0.03 -15.19 -4.41
CA ALA A 102 0.25 -16.60 -4.17
C ALA A 102 1.39 -17.11 -5.07
N LEU A 103 1.37 -16.76 -6.36
CA LEU A 103 2.44 -17.09 -7.30
C LEU A 103 3.79 -16.52 -6.84
N ALA A 104 3.78 -15.28 -6.36
CA ALA A 104 4.96 -14.58 -5.84
C ALA A 104 5.32 -14.97 -4.40
N LYS A 105 4.65 -15.97 -3.81
CA LYS A 105 4.81 -16.42 -2.41
C LYS A 105 4.94 -15.24 -1.43
N ALA A 106 4.12 -14.21 -1.65
CA ALA A 106 4.22 -12.98 -0.87
C ALA A 106 3.89 -13.27 0.61
N PRO A 107 4.75 -12.86 1.57
CA PRO A 107 4.55 -13.13 2.99
C PRO A 107 3.42 -12.26 3.55
N ILE A 108 2.19 -12.78 3.49
CA ILE A 108 0.95 -12.10 3.89
C ILE A 108 0.24 -12.94 4.95
N ASP A 109 -0.09 -12.34 6.09
CA ASP A 109 -0.89 -12.98 7.14
C ASP A 109 -2.38 -12.72 6.96
N VAL A 110 -2.75 -11.53 6.49
CA VAL A 110 -4.14 -11.10 6.32
C VAL A 110 -4.30 -10.32 5.02
N VAL A 111 -5.32 -10.65 4.24
CA VAL A 111 -5.76 -9.86 3.08
C VAL A 111 -7.01 -9.06 3.46
N GLY A 112 -6.92 -7.74 3.35
CA GLY A 112 -8.05 -6.83 3.43
C GLY A 112 -8.59 -6.55 2.02
N THR A 113 -9.86 -6.91 1.79
CA THR A 113 -10.59 -6.56 0.58
C THR A 113 -11.68 -5.53 0.90
N GLY A 114 -11.98 -4.67 -0.07
CA GLY A 114 -13.00 -3.63 0.06
C GLY A 114 -13.70 -3.46 -1.27
N SER A 115 -13.06 -2.73 -2.19
CA SER A 115 -13.62 -2.40 -3.49
C SER A 115 -13.98 -3.56 -4.41
N PHE A 116 -13.50 -4.75 -4.12
CA PHE A 116 -13.89 -5.93 -4.88
C PHE A 116 -15.28 -6.48 -4.47
N LEU A 117 -15.79 -6.14 -3.28
CA LEU A 117 -17.01 -6.73 -2.74
C LEU A 117 -18.34 -6.18 -3.31
N PRO A 118 -18.52 -4.89 -3.65
CA PRO A 118 -19.78 -4.38 -4.19
C PRO A 118 -19.87 -4.52 -5.71
N GLU A 119 -20.98 -5.06 -6.22
CA GLU A 119 -21.24 -5.19 -7.67
C GLU A 119 -21.59 -3.86 -8.38
N ARG A 120 -22.09 -2.85 -7.65
CA ARG A 120 -22.39 -1.51 -8.17
C ARG A 120 -21.66 -0.44 -7.36
N TRP A 121 -20.66 0.19 -8.00
CA TRP A 121 -19.72 1.13 -7.38
C TRP A 121 -20.11 2.61 -7.48
N SER A 122 -21.10 2.96 -8.30
CA SER A 122 -21.45 4.36 -8.61
C SER A 122 -21.96 5.18 -7.42
N GLU A 123 -22.19 4.57 -6.25
CA GLU A 123 -22.85 5.19 -5.11
C GLU A 123 -21.98 5.27 -3.82
N THR A 124 -20.74 4.76 -3.81
CA THR A 124 -19.95 4.66 -2.56
C THR A 124 -18.43 4.94 -2.69
N TYR A 125 -17.99 5.80 -3.60
CA TYR A 125 -16.64 6.40 -3.51
C TYR A 125 -16.71 7.68 -2.68
N ALA A 126 -16.49 7.56 -1.37
CA ALA A 126 -16.25 8.70 -0.50
C ALA A 126 -14.93 8.52 0.24
N THR A 127 -14.10 9.56 0.27
CA THR A 127 -12.89 9.59 1.09
C THR A 127 -12.99 10.76 2.06
N ALA A 128 -12.81 10.49 3.35
CA ALA A 128 -12.60 11.52 4.35
C ALA A 128 -11.11 11.57 4.68
N ASP A 129 -10.45 12.67 4.34
CA ASP A 129 -9.03 12.89 4.62
C ASP A 129 -8.88 13.92 5.74
N ILE A 130 -7.91 13.67 6.63
CA ILE A 130 -7.47 14.68 7.58
C ILE A 130 -6.51 15.62 6.84
N VAL A 131 -6.87 16.91 6.82
CA VAL A 131 -6.12 17.96 6.09
C VAL A 131 -5.47 19.00 7.02
N GLU A 132 -5.74 18.94 8.32
CA GLU A 132 -5.21 19.84 9.33
C GLU A 132 -5.12 19.11 10.68
N TYR A 133 -4.03 19.33 11.41
CA TYR A 133 -3.90 18.95 12.82
C TYR A 133 -3.50 20.19 13.61
N ASP A 134 -4.25 20.52 14.67
CA ASP A 134 -3.95 21.65 15.56
C ASP A 134 -3.65 22.97 14.81
N GLY A 135 -4.46 23.30 13.79
CA GLY A 135 -4.28 24.52 12.98
C GLY A 135 -3.16 24.43 11.94
N LYS A 136 -2.41 23.33 11.87
CA LYS A 136 -1.31 23.13 10.90
C LYS A 136 -1.79 22.28 9.71
N PRO A 137 -1.81 22.84 8.49
CA PRO A 137 -2.20 22.08 7.30
C PRO A 137 -1.22 20.93 7.05
N MET A 138 -1.74 19.70 6.98
CA MET A 138 -0.97 18.48 6.74
C MET A 138 -1.85 17.44 6.07
N VAL A 139 -1.29 16.70 5.10
CA VAL A 139 -2.01 15.66 4.36
C VAL A 139 -1.12 14.44 4.15
N LYS A 140 -1.74 13.29 3.89
CA LYS A 140 -1.04 12.10 3.41
C LYS A 140 -0.28 12.48 2.13
N VAL A 141 1.00 12.12 2.07
CA VAL A 141 1.84 12.31 0.88
C VAL A 141 1.08 11.75 -0.34
N GLY A 142 0.90 12.55 -1.39
CA GLY A 142 0.04 12.24 -2.56
C GLY A 142 -1.30 12.94 -2.59
N ARG A 143 -1.66 13.62 -1.50
CA ARG A 143 -2.87 14.43 -1.41
C ARG A 143 -2.57 15.91 -1.17
N GLU A 144 -1.38 16.38 -1.56
CA GLU A 144 -0.93 17.77 -1.43
C GLU A 144 -1.85 18.75 -2.17
N TRP A 145 -2.57 18.28 -3.20
CA TRP A 145 -3.57 19.06 -3.90
C TRP A 145 -4.76 19.49 -3.02
N LEU A 146 -5.03 18.78 -1.92
CA LEU A 146 -6.03 19.18 -0.92
C LEU A 146 -5.66 20.45 -0.14
N LEU A 147 -4.37 20.79 -0.12
CA LEU A 147 -3.87 21.98 0.57
C LEU A 147 -3.85 23.23 -0.33
N ARG A 148 -4.14 23.08 -1.63
CA ARG A 148 -4.12 24.21 -2.57
C ARG A 148 -5.34 25.09 -2.31
N LEU A 149 -5.09 26.38 -2.09
CA LEU A 149 -6.14 27.40 -2.10
C LEU A 149 -6.70 27.53 -3.51
N ARG A 150 -8.00 27.79 -3.60
CA ARG A 150 -8.65 28.18 -4.86
C ARG A 150 -8.08 29.54 -5.33
N PRO A 151 -8.27 29.91 -6.62
CA PRO A 151 -7.83 31.21 -7.14
C PRO A 151 -8.38 32.41 -6.36
N ASP A 152 -9.52 32.23 -5.67
CA ASP A 152 -10.17 33.23 -4.82
C ASP A 152 -9.63 33.28 -3.38
N GLY A 153 -8.58 32.50 -3.07
CA GLY A 153 -7.97 32.44 -1.73
C GLY A 153 -8.74 31.59 -0.72
N SER A 154 -9.87 30.96 -1.10
CA SER A 154 -10.63 30.09 -0.22
C SER A 154 -10.05 28.67 -0.16
N ARG A 155 -10.22 27.99 0.99
CA ARG A 155 -9.92 26.57 1.11
C ARG A 155 -11.00 25.76 0.38
N PRO A 156 -10.66 24.66 -0.34
CA PRO A 156 -11.66 23.82 -0.96
C PRO A 156 -12.61 23.25 0.10
N GLY A 157 -13.91 23.54 -0.07
CA GLY A 157 -14.96 23.00 0.80
C GLY A 157 -15.24 21.51 0.53
N PRO A 158 -15.96 20.83 1.43
CA PRO A 158 -16.23 19.38 1.36
C PRO A 158 -16.89 18.94 0.03
N ASP A 159 -17.68 19.82 -0.60
CA ASP A 159 -18.44 19.49 -1.82
C ASP A 159 -17.63 19.53 -3.11
N THR A 160 -16.41 20.09 -3.10
CA THR A 160 -15.54 20.12 -4.29
C THR A 160 -14.72 18.85 -4.51
N MET A 161 -14.81 17.88 -3.60
CA MET A 161 -13.95 16.69 -3.54
C MET A 161 -14.41 15.52 -4.42
N ALA A 162 -15.61 15.61 -5.01
CA ALA A 162 -16.22 14.53 -5.81
C ALA A 162 -15.92 14.62 -7.32
N GLY A 163 -15.16 15.62 -7.78
CA GLY A 163 -15.20 16.07 -9.18
C GLY A 163 -13.97 15.84 -10.06
N SER A 164 -12.96 15.07 -9.66
CA SER A 164 -11.81 14.82 -10.55
C SER A 164 -11.32 13.37 -10.47
N GLY A 165 -12.15 12.47 -10.98
CA GLY A 165 -11.71 11.18 -11.50
C GLY A 165 -11.72 11.24 -13.03
N ILE A 166 -10.54 11.35 -13.64
CA ILE A 166 -10.19 10.74 -14.92
C ILE A 166 -8.80 10.13 -14.73
#